data_AF-A0A2R6PD15-F1
#
_entry.id   AF-A0A2R6PD15-F1
#
_cell.length_a   1.000
_cell.length_b   1.000
_cell.length_c   1.000
_cell.angle_alpha   90.00
_cell.angle_beta   90.00
_cell.angle_gamma   90.00
#
_symmetry.space_group_name_H-M   'P 1'
#
loop_
_entity.id
_entity.type
_entity.pdbx_description
1 polymer ?
#
loop_
_entity_poly.entity_id
_entity_poly.type
_entity_poly.pdbx_seq_one_letter_code
_entity_poly.pdbx_strand_id
1 'polypeptide(L)' 'MSKVVYEGWMVRYGRRKIGRSFIHMRYFVLESRLLAYYKKQPEDNVVPIKTFVIDGNCRVE' A
#
# COMPACT_ATOMS: atom_id res chain seq x y z
N MET A 1 1.09 3.95 19.23
CA MET A 1 0.46 3.43 18.00
C MET A 1 0.18 4.61 17.10
N SER A 2 0.79 4.62 15.93
CA SER A 2 0.41 5.55 14.87
C SER A 2 -1.04 5.26 14.50
N LYS A 3 -1.93 6.26 14.57
CA LYS A 3 -3.35 6.08 14.27
C LYS A 3 -3.49 5.95 12.75
N VAL A 4 -4.04 4.82 12.28
CA VAL A 4 -4.45 4.66 10.88
C VAL A 4 -5.42 5.80 10.54
N VAL A 5 -5.10 6.55 9.48
CA VAL A 5 -5.90 7.68 9.04
C VAL A 5 -6.92 7.20 8.01
N TYR A 6 -6.49 6.34 7.07
CA TYR A 6 -7.35 5.74 6.06
C TYR A 6 -6.89 4.33 5.71
N GLU A 7 -7.83 3.47 5.33
CA GLU A 7 -7.52 2.14 4.81
C GLU A 7 -8.58 1.67 3.80
N GLY A 8 -8.20 0.74 2.92
CA GLY A 8 -9.13 0.15 1.98
C GLY A 8 -8.50 -0.58 0.80
N TRP A 9 -9.35 -1.24 0.02
CA TRP A 9 -8.94 -1.92 -1.20
C TRP A 9 -8.72 -0.91 -2.33
N MET A 10 -7.54 -0.96 -2.96
CA MET A 10 -7.24 -0.15 -4.13
C MET A 10 -6.57 -0.99 -5.21
N VAL A 11 -6.76 -0.59 -6.47
CA VAL A 11 -6.05 -1.16 -7.60
C VAL A 11 -4.66 -0.54 -7.69
N ARG A 12 -3.64 -1.39 -7.58
CA ARG A 12 -2.23 -1.02 -7.76
C ARG A 12 -1.78 -1.38 -9.17
N TYR A 13 -1.32 -0.38 -9.90
CA TYR A 13 -0.63 -0.57 -11.16
C TYR A 13 0.86 -0.85 -10.93
N GLY A 14 1.39 -1.91 -11.54
CA GLY A 14 2.76 -2.37 -11.41
C GLY A 14 3.52 -2.31 -12.73
N ARG A 15 4.78 -2.76 -12.71
CA ARG A 15 5.59 -2.86 -13.92
C ARG A 15 5.10 -4.02 -14.78
N ARG A 16 4.75 -3.74 -16.04
CA ARG A 16 4.37 -4.75 -17.02
C ARG A 16 5.55 -5.69 -17.33
N LYS A 17 5.32 -7.00 -17.21
CA LYS A 17 6.25 -8.06 -17.61
C LYS A 17 5.47 -9.08 -18.43
N ILE A 18 6.09 -9.63 -19.48
CA ILE A 18 5.46 -10.67 -20.31
C ILE A 18 5.05 -11.85 -19.43
N GLY A 19 3.81 -12.33 -19.59
CA GLY A 19 3.26 -13.46 -18.83
C GLY A 19 2.90 -13.17 -17.37
N ARG A 20 2.94 -11.91 -16.89
CA ARG A 20 2.50 -11.55 -15.53
C ARG A 20 1.51 -10.40 -15.54
N SER A 21 0.42 -10.53 -14.76
CA SER A 21 -0.48 -9.40 -14.50
C SER A 21 0.30 -8.26 -13.84
N PHE A 22 -0.03 -7.03 -14.23
CA PHE A 22 0.52 -5.80 -13.68
C PHE A 22 -0.55 -4.96 -12.99
N ILE A 23 -1.80 -5.46 -12.92
CA ILE A 23 -2.90 -4.83 -12.20
C ILE A 23 -3.22 -5.71 -11.00
N HIS A 24 -3.18 -5.12 -9.81
CA HIS A 24 -3.22 -5.86 -8.56
C HIS A 24 -4.11 -5.17 -7.55
N MET A 25 -5.16 -5.86 -7.10
CA MET A 25 -5.91 -5.40 -5.93
C MET A 25 -5.07 -5.61 -4.67
N ARG A 26 -4.88 -4.55 -3.89
CA ARG A 26 -4.12 -4.58 -2.62
C ARG A 26 -4.89 -3.79 -1.57
N TYR A 27 -4.72 -4.19 -0.32
CA TYR A 27 -5.26 -3.44 0.82
C TYR A 27 -4.23 -2.40 1.24
N PHE A 28 -4.57 -1.13 1.15
CA PHE A 28 -3.69 -0.03 1.52
C PHE A 28 -4.04 0.47 2.92
N VAL A 29 -3.00 0.80 3.69
CA VAL A 29 -3.11 1.44 5.01
C VAL A 29 -2.28 2.71 4.95
N LEU A 30 -2.95 3.83 5.19
CA LEU A 30 -2.35 5.16 5.26
C LEU A 30 -2.33 5.62 6.71
N GLU A 31 -1.13 5.86 7.19
CA GLU A 31 -0.82 6.50 8.47
C GLU A 31 -0.24 7.90 8.23
N SER A 32 -0.04 8.65 9.31
CA SER A 32 0.40 10.05 9.23
C SER A 32 1.75 10.26 8.52
N ARG A 33 2.66 9.27 8.52
CA ARG A 33 3.98 9.35 7.85
C ARG A 33 4.30 8.12 7.00
N LEU A 34 3.30 7.28 6.73
CA LEU A 34 3.55 5.97 6.15
C LEU A 34 2.38 5.51 5.30
N LEU A 35 2.68 5.04 4.10
CA LEU A 35 1.76 4.33 3.23
C LEU A 35 2.27 2.90 3.04
N ALA A 36 1.49 1.91 3.45
CA ALA A 36 1.80 0.50 3.25
C ALA A 36 0.70 -0.19 2.44
N TYR A 37 1.06 -1.29 1.77
CA TYR A 37 0.06 -2.16 1.15
C TYR A 37 0.31 -3.64 1.37
N TYR A 38 -0.78 -4.39 1.42
CA TYR A 38 -0.85 -5.80 1.79
C TYR A 38 -1.58 -6.60 0.71
N LYS A 39 -1.33 -7.92 0.66
CA LYS A 39 -2.05 -8.83 -0.27
C LYS A 39 -3.51 -8.99 0.14
N LYS A 40 -3.77 -8.95 1.44
CA LYS A 40 -5.08 -9.07 2.08
C LYS A 40 -5.21 -7.98 3.15
N GLN A 41 -6.42 -7.72 3.63
CA GLN A 41 -6.60 -6.92 4.83
C GLN A 41 -5.74 -7.51 5.96
N PRO A 42 -4.87 -6.70 6.60
CA PRO A 42 -3.99 -7.20 7.64
C PRO A 42 -4.81 -7.52 8.90
N GLU A 43 -4.63 -8.74 9.39
CA GLU A 43 -5.05 -9.19 10.72
C GLU A 43 -3.75 -9.63 11.42
N ASP A 44 -3.58 -9.32 12.71
CA ASP A 44 -2.39 -9.67 13.49
C ASP A 44 -1.05 -9.16 12.91
N ASN A 45 -0.02 -10.02 12.89
CA ASN A 45 1.38 -9.73 12.55
C ASN A 45 1.68 -9.81 11.04
N VAL A 46 0.70 -9.53 10.19
CA VAL A 46 0.92 -9.57 8.73
C VAL A 46 1.87 -8.43 8.34
N VAL A 47 2.91 -8.79 7.59
CA VAL A 47 3.94 -7.84 7.13
C VAL A 47 3.51 -7.20 5.80
N PRO A 48 3.69 -5.88 5.61
CA PRO A 48 3.36 -5.23 4.35
C PRO A 48 4.25 -5.74 3.22
N ILE A 49 3.69 -5.79 2.01
CA ILE A 49 4.47 -6.12 0.81
C ILE A 49 5.45 -4.98 0.50
N LYS A 50 5.03 -3.73 0.75
CA LYS A 50 5.89 -2.56 0.63
C LYS A 50 5.35 -1.44 1.50
N THR A 51 6.29 -0.63 1.95
CA THR A 51 6.08 0.55 2.76
C THR A 51 6.74 1.74 2.08
N PHE A 52 6.09 2.90 2.14
CA PHE A 52 6.61 4.18 1.69
C PHE A 52 6.55 5.15 2.87
N VAL A 53 7.67 5.81 3.15
CA VAL A 53 7.73 6.90 4.14
C VAL A 53 7.25 8.18 3.46
N ILE A 54 6.38 8.91 4.14
CA ILE A 54 5.89 10.22 3.71
C ILE A 54 6.65 11.26 4.54
N ASP A 55 7.71 11.81 3.96
CA ASP A 55 8.64 12.73 4.61
C ASP A 55 8.50 14.19 4.13
N GLY A 56 7.45 14.50 3.36
CA GLY A 56 7.08 15.86 2.96
C GLY A 56 7.38 16.20 1.49
N ASN A 57 8.14 15.37 0.75
CA ASN A 57 8.33 15.51 -0.70
C ASN A 57 7.54 14.46 -1.49
N CYS A 58 6.26 14.29 -1.15
CA CYS A 58 5.36 13.33 -1.80
C CYS A 58 4.37 14.09 -2.68
N ARG A 59 4.39 13.82 -3.99
CA ARG A 59 3.39 14.31 -4.95
C ARG A 59 2.37 13.19 -5.24
N VAL A 60 1.09 13.54 -5.20
CA VAL A 60 -0.03 12.68 -5.58
C VAL A 60 -0.66 13.25 -6.85
N GLU A 61 -0.90 12.41 -7.85
CA GLU A 61 -1.51 12.75 -9.14
C GLU A 61 -2.81 11.99 -9.36
#